data_AF-A0A3D0YQ87-F1
#
_entry.id   AF-A0A3D0YQ87-F1
#
_cell.length_a   1.000
_cell.length_b   1.000
_cell.length_c   1.000
_cell.angle_alpha   90.00
_cell.angle_beta   90.00
_cell.angle_gamma   90.00
#
_symmetry.space_group_name_H-M   'P 1'
#
loop_
_entity.id
_entity.type
_entity.pdbx_description
1 polymer ?
#
loop_
_entity_poly.entity_id
_entity_poly.type
_entity_poly.pdbx_seq_one_letter_code
_entity_poly.pdbx_strand_id
1 'polypeptide(L)'
;MPHLKTNMLTARPLRQHNRRSITKIVLWVVLLLVVLVIVTVAASTFFYDAVRGLETHARTGRTELEQVELYAQGLRLSEAIEHLDLADAEFAAAQHDLLRLKILMFVPGPRSTVIATDGLLKGSRSAISSLRPALAAAESVLSGLGDDDPIGLFLSGRTDDLSGVLGELTAERKRQLLIVLHESASQIRSSAVGLGESIKILESVDAGVLGLEIEQSLTTAVIRLRGLRSQLNNVSVAAELLPSLLGYPELSRYLVFFQNNTELRPTGGFLGVYGLVEVMDGSLVSTTVDDVYALDGPSESVERPIP
;
A
#
# COMPACT_ATOMS: atom_id res chain seq x y z
N MET A 1 -113.50 -33.08 13.42
CA MET A 1 -112.84 -32.16 14.37
C MET A 1 -111.35 -32.53 14.45
N PRO A 2 -110.45 -31.53 14.51
CA PRO A 2 -109.01 -31.63 14.25
C PRO A 2 -108.27 -32.03 15.55
N HIS A 3 -106.97 -32.33 15.56
CA HIS A 3 -105.93 -31.35 15.88
C HIS A 3 -104.55 -31.79 15.36
N LEU A 4 -103.84 -30.78 14.85
CA LEU A 4 -102.55 -30.84 14.19
C LEU A 4 -101.37 -31.09 15.15
N LYS A 5 -100.39 -31.82 14.60
CA LYS A 5 -98.93 -31.61 14.62
C LYS A 5 -98.30 -30.95 15.85
N THR A 6 -97.33 -31.66 16.42
CA THR A 6 -96.04 -31.05 16.79
C THR A 6 -94.91 -32.09 16.76
N ASN A 7 -94.10 -32.03 15.71
CA ASN A 7 -92.75 -32.60 15.67
C ASN A 7 -91.91 -31.89 16.73
N MET A 8 -91.60 -32.56 17.85
CA MET A 8 -90.55 -32.10 18.75
C MET A 8 -89.22 -32.70 18.36
N LEU A 9 -88.39 -31.83 17.79
CA LEU A 9 -86.98 -32.02 17.51
C LEU A 9 -86.25 -32.54 18.75
N THR A 10 -85.66 -33.73 18.66
CA THR A 10 -84.58 -34.16 19.55
C THR A 10 -83.35 -33.31 19.24
N ALA A 11 -83.15 -32.22 19.98
CA ALA A 11 -81.93 -31.45 19.93
C ALA A 11 -80.79 -32.28 20.56
N ARG A 12 -79.92 -32.88 19.73
CA ARG A 12 -78.60 -33.33 20.18
C ARG A 12 -77.85 -32.11 20.72
N PRO A 13 -77.28 -32.14 21.95
CA PRO A 13 -76.43 -31.06 22.40
C PRO A 13 -75.21 -30.97 21.46
N LEU A 14 -75.10 -29.85 20.75
CA LEU A 14 -73.93 -29.53 19.95
C LEU A 14 -72.71 -29.53 20.88
N ARG A 15 -71.82 -30.50 20.64
CA ARG A 15 -70.55 -30.78 21.31
C ARG A 15 -69.80 -29.46 21.61
N GLN A 16 -69.93 -28.95 22.83
CA GLN A 16 -69.33 -27.68 23.30
C GLN A 16 -67.80 -27.75 23.50
N HIS A 17 -67.13 -28.76 22.95
CA HIS A 17 -65.81 -29.19 23.42
C HIS A 17 -64.61 -28.65 22.62
N ASN A 18 -64.80 -27.82 21.58
CA ASN A 18 -63.67 -27.42 20.71
C ASN A 18 -63.32 -25.92 20.69
N ARG A 19 -64.14 -25.04 21.28
CA ARG A 19 -63.85 -23.59 21.31
C ARG A 19 -62.59 -23.25 22.12
N ARG A 20 -62.35 -23.94 23.24
CA ARG A 20 -61.15 -23.73 24.09
C ARG A 20 -59.84 -24.18 23.44
N SER A 21 -59.89 -25.12 22.48
CA SER A 21 -58.70 -25.58 21.75
C SER A 21 -58.32 -24.59 20.65
N ILE A 22 -59.31 -24.07 19.92
CA ILE A 22 -59.10 -23.07 18.87
C ILE A 22 -58.53 -21.78 19.45
N THR A 23 -59.02 -21.29 20.60
CA THR A 23 -58.47 -20.08 21.24
C THR A 23 -57.02 -20.24 21.69
N LYS A 24 -56.63 -21.44 22.17
CA LYS A 24 -55.24 -21.74 22.51
C LYS A 24 -54.34 -21.75 21.26
N ILE A 25 -54.81 -22.35 20.17
CA ILE A 25 -54.07 -22.37 18.90
C ILE A 25 -53.89 -20.94 18.37
N VAL A 26 -54.95 -20.13 18.36
CA VAL A 26 -54.89 -18.72 17.95
C VAL A 26 -53.92 -17.93 18.84
N LEU A 27 -53.94 -18.15 20.17
CA LEU A 27 -53.00 -17.51 21.09
C LEU A 27 -51.55 -17.88 20.79
N TRP A 28 -51.25 -19.17 20.54
CA TRP A 28 -49.90 -19.62 20.17
C TRP A 28 -49.44 -19.06 18.82
N VAL A 29 -50.34 -18.98 17.84
CA VAL A 29 -50.04 -18.36 16.54
C VAL A 29 -49.75 -16.87 16.71
N VAL A 30 -50.56 -16.14 17.49
CA VAL A 30 -50.33 -14.72 17.78
C VAL A 30 -49.01 -14.54 18.54
N LEU A 31 -48.72 -15.37 19.55
CA LEU A 31 -47.45 -15.33 20.28
C LEU A 31 -46.26 -15.57 19.34
N LEU A 32 -46.35 -16.56 18.46
CA LEU A 32 -45.32 -16.88 17.47
C LEU A 32 -45.12 -15.71 16.50
N LEU A 33 -46.20 -15.08 16.03
CA LEU A 33 -46.12 -13.90 15.18
C LEU A 33 -45.49 -12.71 15.90
N VAL A 34 -45.81 -12.48 17.18
CA VAL A 34 -45.20 -11.41 17.99
C VAL A 34 -43.70 -11.68 18.18
N VAL A 35 -43.32 -12.92 18.52
CA VAL A 35 -41.91 -13.31 18.64
C VAL A 35 -41.19 -13.14 17.31
N LEU A 36 -41.80 -13.55 16.19
CA LEU A 36 -41.24 -13.36 14.85
C LEU A 36 -41.02 -11.88 14.54
N VAL A 37 -42.01 -11.02 14.83
CA VAL A 37 -41.87 -9.56 14.65
C VAL A 37 -40.72 -9.01 15.50
N ILE A 38 -40.64 -9.37 16.78
CA ILE A 38 -39.55 -8.94 17.67
C ILE A 38 -38.19 -9.39 17.12
N VAL A 39 -38.07 -10.64 16.68
CA VAL A 39 -36.84 -11.18 16.09
C VAL A 39 -36.48 -10.44 14.80
N THR A 40 -37.45 -10.16 13.92
CA THR A 40 -37.19 -9.41 12.68
C THR A 40 -36.77 -7.97 12.93
N VAL A 41 -37.37 -7.29 13.93
CA VAL A 41 -36.98 -5.93 14.30
C VAL A 41 -35.57 -5.94 14.89
N ALA A 42 -35.29 -6.84 15.83
CA ALA A 42 -33.96 -6.99 16.43
C ALA A 42 -32.87 -7.34 15.39
N ALA A 43 -33.19 -8.25 14.46
CA ALA A 43 -32.29 -8.58 13.36
C ALA A 43 -32.09 -7.37 12.42
N SER A 44 -33.17 -6.65 12.08
CA SER A 44 -33.10 -5.45 11.24
C SER A 44 -32.24 -4.37 11.87
N THR A 45 -32.40 -4.09 13.17
CA THR A 45 -31.56 -3.12 13.88
C THR A 45 -30.11 -3.56 13.93
N PHE A 46 -29.85 -4.84 14.23
CA PHE A 46 -28.50 -5.39 14.25
C PHE A 46 -27.78 -5.26 12.90
N PHE A 47 -28.45 -5.61 11.80
CA PHE A 47 -27.88 -5.49 10.46
C PHE A 47 -27.74 -4.04 10.01
N TYR A 48 -28.70 -3.18 10.35
CA TYR A 48 -28.65 -1.76 10.05
C TYR A 48 -27.43 -1.09 10.70
N ASP A 49 -27.20 -1.36 11.99
CA ASP A 49 -26.06 -0.82 12.72
C ASP A 49 -24.74 -1.33 12.15
N ALA A 50 -24.66 -2.61 11.78
CA ALA A 50 -23.46 -3.19 11.16
C ALA A 50 -23.17 -2.61 9.77
N VAL A 51 -24.17 -2.43 8.91
CA VAL A 51 -23.99 -1.79 7.59
C VAL A 51 -23.56 -0.34 7.74
N ARG A 52 -24.20 0.39 8.67
CA ARG A 52 -23.88 1.81 8.92
C ARG A 52 -22.47 1.98 9.49
N GLY A 53 -22.07 1.11 10.42
CA GLY A 53 -20.71 1.08 10.98
C GLY A 53 -19.68 0.82 9.89
N LEU A 54 -19.89 -0.22 9.08
CA LEU A 54 -19.07 -0.56 7.92
C LEU A 54 -18.91 0.62 6.96
N GLU A 55 -20.00 1.27 6.54
CA GLU A 55 -19.97 2.41 5.62
C GLU A 55 -19.24 3.61 6.23
N THR A 56 -19.50 3.91 7.50
CA THR A 56 -18.87 5.04 8.21
C THR A 56 -17.36 4.82 8.30
N HIS A 57 -16.93 3.67 8.83
CA HIS A 57 -15.52 3.33 8.98
C HIS A 57 -14.79 3.25 7.63
N ALA A 58 -15.41 2.67 6.60
CA ALA A 58 -14.81 2.61 5.27
C ALA A 58 -14.63 4.01 4.64
N ARG A 59 -15.60 4.92 4.84
CA ARG A 59 -15.50 6.31 4.37
C ARG A 59 -14.46 7.10 5.14
N THR A 60 -14.44 6.99 6.46
CA THR A 60 -13.42 7.65 7.30
C THR A 60 -12.04 7.17 6.90
N GLY A 61 -11.82 5.85 6.81
CA GLY A 61 -10.53 5.29 6.38
C GLY A 61 -10.09 5.77 4.99
N ARG A 62 -11.02 5.97 4.05
CA ARG A 62 -10.71 6.60 2.76
C ARG A 62 -10.29 8.06 2.91
N THR A 63 -11.01 8.86 3.71
CA THR A 63 -10.65 10.26 3.98
C THR A 63 -9.26 10.36 4.61
N GLU A 64 -8.93 9.45 5.53
CA GLU A 64 -7.59 9.38 6.12
C GLU A 64 -6.53 9.09 5.04
N LEU A 65 -6.80 8.17 4.09
CA LEU A 65 -5.89 7.95 2.94
C LEU A 65 -5.74 9.18 2.03
N GLU A 66 -6.80 9.97 1.85
CA GLU A 66 -6.72 11.24 1.12
C GLU A 66 -5.80 12.24 1.86
N GLN A 67 -5.79 12.23 3.20
CA GLN A 67 -4.84 13.02 4.00
C GLN A 67 -3.40 12.48 3.87
N VAL A 68 -3.19 11.16 3.83
CA VAL A 68 -1.86 10.58 3.57
C VAL A 68 -1.26 11.13 2.29
N GLU A 69 -2.03 11.15 1.20
CA GLU A 69 -1.57 11.69 -0.08
C GLU A 69 -1.20 13.19 0.03
N LEU A 70 -2.03 13.98 0.69
CA LEU A 70 -1.80 15.41 0.90
C LEU A 70 -0.51 15.69 1.69
N TYR A 71 -0.34 15.03 2.85
CA TYR A 71 0.83 15.24 3.70
C TYR A 71 2.10 14.67 3.07
N ALA A 72 2.02 13.52 2.39
CA ALA A 72 3.16 12.96 1.66
C ALA A 72 3.64 13.88 0.53
N GLN A 73 2.72 14.48 -0.24
CA GLN A 73 3.06 15.47 -1.26
C GLN A 73 3.70 16.73 -0.66
N GLY A 74 3.28 17.11 0.56
CA GLY A 74 3.87 18.19 1.32
C GLY A 74 5.17 17.84 2.05
N LEU A 75 5.74 16.64 1.82
CA LEU A 75 6.93 16.12 2.53
C LEU A 75 6.78 16.01 4.06
N ARG A 76 5.54 16.06 4.56
CA ARG A 76 5.16 15.93 5.97
C ARG A 76 4.91 14.47 6.31
N LEU A 77 5.98 13.68 6.30
CA LEU A 77 5.89 12.22 6.34
C LEU A 77 5.46 11.67 7.70
N SER A 78 5.78 12.34 8.80
CA SER A 78 5.34 11.93 10.13
C SER A 78 3.81 11.99 10.24
N GLU A 79 3.18 13.06 9.76
CA GLU A 79 1.72 13.20 9.68
C GLU A 79 1.12 12.24 8.67
N ALA A 80 1.77 12.02 7.52
CA ALA A 80 1.31 11.02 6.55
C ALA A 80 1.28 9.61 7.17
N ILE A 81 2.28 9.24 7.99
CA ILE A 81 2.30 7.95 8.70
C ILE A 81 1.18 7.88 9.76
N GLU A 82 0.93 8.97 10.49
CA GLU A 82 -0.17 9.03 11.46
C GLU A 82 -1.53 8.77 10.79
N HIS A 83 -1.83 9.49 9.71
CA HIS A 83 -3.06 9.30 8.93
C HIS A 83 -3.13 7.90 8.30
N LEU A 84 -2.00 7.31 7.93
CA LEU A 84 -1.94 5.94 7.42
C LEU A 84 -2.31 4.91 8.51
N ASP A 85 -1.83 5.11 9.74
CA ASP A 85 -2.15 4.26 10.88
C ASP A 85 -3.65 4.43 11.30
N LEU A 86 -4.19 5.65 11.22
CA LEU A 86 -5.63 5.91 11.42
C LEU A 86 -6.49 5.21 10.35
N ALA A 87 -6.07 5.25 9.08
CA ALA A 87 -6.77 4.55 8.01
C ALA A 87 -6.80 3.03 8.24
N ASP A 88 -5.69 2.41 8.70
CA ASP A 88 -5.68 0.97 9.02
C ASP A 88 -6.65 0.63 10.16
N ALA A 89 -6.69 1.48 11.20
CA ALA A 89 -7.60 1.30 12.33
C ALA A 89 -9.08 1.37 11.90
N GLU A 90 -9.44 2.34 11.05
CA GLU A 90 -10.78 2.47 10.49
C GLU A 90 -11.14 1.27 9.60
N PHE A 91 -10.24 0.81 8.73
CA PHE A 91 -10.51 -0.40 7.93
C PHE A 91 -10.57 -1.66 8.78
N ALA A 92 -9.84 -1.76 9.89
CA ALA A 92 -9.96 -2.86 10.84
C ALA A 92 -11.32 -2.85 11.54
N ALA A 93 -11.83 -1.67 11.93
CA ALA A 93 -13.18 -1.51 12.48
C ALA A 93 -14.26 -1.89 11.45
N ALA A 94 -14.10 -1.45 10.19
CA ALA A 94 -14.96 -1.84 9.09
C ALA A 94 -14.97 -3.37 8.87
N GLN A 95 -13.81 -4.04 8.96
CA GLN A 95 -13.74 -5.50 8.88
C GLN A 95 -14.48 -6.16 10.04
N HIS A 96 -14.38 -5.62 11.24
CA HIS A 96 -15.10 -6.12 12.40
C HIS A 96 -16.62 -6.02 12.23
N ASP A 97 -17.15 -4.91 11.69
CA ASP A 97 -18.58 -4.80 11.38
C ASP A 97 -19.00 -5.72 10.23
N LEU A 98 -18.15 -5.92 9.22
CA LEU A 98 -18.40 -6.88 8.14
C LEU A 98 -18.51 -8.33 8.66
N LEU A 99 -17.79 -8.70 9.72
CA LEU A 99 -17.93 -10.03 10.34
C LEU A 99 -19.36 -10.28 10.84
N ARG A 100 -20.06 -9.25 11.34
CA ARG A 100 -21.46 -9.33 11.77
C ARG A 100 -22.40 -9.60 10.58
N LEU A 101 -22.02 -9.14 9.40
CA LEU A 101 -22.76 -9.34 8.15
C LEU A 101 -22.49 -10.70 7.49
N LYS A 102 -21.47 -11.47 7.93
CA LYS A 102 -21.15 -12.77 7.33
C LYS A 102 -22.29 -13.79 7.44
N ILE A 103 -23.19 -13.66 8.41
CA ILE A 103 -24.38 -14.51 8.49
C ILE A 103 -25.32 -14.33 7.28
N LEU A 104 -25.26 -13.18 6.60
CA LEU A 104 -26.00 -12.93 5.36
C LEU A 104 -25.41 -13.70 4.16
N MET A 105 -24.22 -14.30 4.28
CA MET A 105 -23.64 -15.13 3.21
C MET A 105 -24.48 -16.38 2.88
N PHE A 106 -25.35 -16.81 3.79
CA PHE A 106 -26.28 -17.93 3.57
C PHE A 106 -27.55 -17.52 2.83
N VAL A 107 -27.76 -16.22 2.61
CA VAL A 107 -28.92 -15.68 1.88
C VAL A 107 -28.51 -15.43 0.41
N PRO A 108 -29.31 -15.89 -0.58
CA PRO A 108 -29.08 -15.55 -1.98
C PRO A 108 -29.18 -14.03 -2.19
N GLY A 109 -28.14 -13.40 -2.74
CA GLY A 109 -28.08 -11.95 -2.98
C GLY A 109 -26.84 -11.29 -2.36
N PRO A 110 -26.82 -11.01 -1.04
CA PRO A 110 -25.76 -10.22 -0.40
C PRO A 110 -24.38 -10.89 -0.35
N ARG A 111 -24.28 -12.18 -0.71
CA ARG A 111 -23.03 -12.95 -0.67
C ARG A 111 -21.91 -12.31 -1.50
N SER A 112 -22.18 -11.86 -2.73
CA SER A 112 -21.16 -11.26 -3.59
C SER A 112 -20.67 -9.93 -3.03
N THR A 113 -21.59 -9.08 -2.55
CA THR A 113 -21.28 -7.81 -1.88
C THR A 113 -20.37 -8.03 -0.67
N VAL A 114 -20.70 -8.98 0.21
CA VAL A 114 -19.87 -9.28 1.40
C VAL A 114 -18.46 -9.74 1.02
N ILE A 115 -18.34 -10.60 -0.01
CA ILE A 115 -17.02 -11.07 -0.50
C ILE A 115 -16.22 -9.92 -1.10
N ALA A 116 -16.85 -9.10 -1.95
CA ALA A 116 -16.18 -7.96 -2.58
C ALA A 116 -15.73 -6.93 -1.53
N THR A 117 -16.56 -6.62 -0.54
CA THR A 117 -16.19 -5.72 0.56
C THR A 117 -15.06 -6.29 1.42
N ASP A 118 -15.08 -7.58 1.74
CA ASP A 118 -14.01 -8.24 2.50
C ASP A 118 -12.67 -8.18 1.73
N GLY A 119 -12.70 -8.47 0.43
CA GLY A 119 -11.55 -8.37 -0.45
C GLY A 119 -10.99 -6.95 -0.56
N LEU A 120 -11.88 -5.95 -0.70
CA LEU A 120 -11.49 -4.54 -0.76
C LEU A 120 -10.81 -4.10 0.54
N LEU A 121 -11.42 -4.39 1.70
CA LEU A 121 -10.84 -4.02 3.00
C LEU A 121 -9.49 -4.72 3.24
N LYS A 122 -9.38 -6.01 2.91
CA LYS A 122 -8.11 -6.75 3.02
C LYS A 122 -7.03 -6.18 2.10
N GLY A 123 -7.39 -5.88 0.85
CA GLY A 123 -6.47 -5.27 -0.12
C GLY A 123 -5.99 -3.89 0.33
N SER A 124 -6.90 -3.04 0.83
CA SER A 124 -6.57 -1.71 1.36
C SER A 124 -5.62 -1.79 2.55
N ARG A 125 -5.92 -2.63 3.55
CA ARG A 125 -5.05 -2.81 4.73
C ARG A 125 -3.69 -3.42 4.38
N SER A 126 -3.67 -4.35 3.43
CA SER A 126 -2.43 -4.91 2.90
C SER A 126 -1.58 -3.82 2.23
N ALA A 127 -2.21 -2.94 1.44
CA ALA A 127 -1.51 -1.82 0.80
C ALA A 127 -0.96 -0.82 1.83
N ILE A 128 -1.74 -0.49 2.85
CA ILE A 128 -1.35 0.39 3.97
C ILE A 128 -0.12 -0.18 4.69
N SER A 129 -0.23 -1.40 5.19
CA SER A 129 0.87 -2.04 5.92
C SER A 129 2.12 -2.21 5.08
N SER A 130 1.98 -2.38 3.76
CA SER A 130 3.09 -2.43 2.82
C SER A 130 3.72 -1.06 2.57
N LEU A 131 2.96 0.03 2.59
CA LEU A 131 3.49 1.37 2.34
C LEU A 131 4.23 1.96 3.54
N ARG A 132 3.81 1.60 4.75
CA ARG A 132 4.32 2.17 6.00
C ARG A 132 5.86 2.14 6.14
N PRO A 133 6.59 1.03 5.85
CA PRO A 133 8.04 1.01 5.96
C PRO A 133 8.75 1.99 5.00
N ALA A 134 8.26 2.13 3.78
CA ALA A 134 8.82 3.08 2.82
C ALA A 134 8.61 4.53 3.24
N LEU A 135 7.44 4.87 3.81
CA LEU A 135 7.21 6.20 4.38
C LEU A 135 8.10 6.46 5.59
N ALA A 136 8.30 5.47 6.46
CA ALA A 136 9.20 5.60 7.61
C ALA A 136 10.66 5.78 7.19
N ALA A 137 11.11 5.05 6.17
CA ALA A 137 12.44 5.23 5.57
C ALA A 137 12.61 6.64 4.99
N ALA A 138 11.63 7.11 4.23
CA ALA A 138 11.64 8.47 3.70
C ALA A 138 11.60 9.51 4.83
N GLU A 139 10.81 9.28 5.88
CA GLU A 139 10.76 10.15 7.06
C GLU A 139 12.11 10.20 7.77
N SER A 140 12.83 9.09 7.89
CA SER A 140 14.18 9.07 8.47
C SER A 140 15.18 9.91 7.66
N VAL A 141 15.04 9.95 6.33
CA VAL A 141 15.86 10.83 5.47
C VAL A 141 15.52 12.31 5.68
N LEU A 142 14.23 12.62 5.77
CA LEU A 142 13.75 13.99 5.89
C LEU A 142 13.82 14.54 7.31
N SER A 143 13.83 13.66 8.31
CA SER A 143 13.89 14.02 9.72
C SER A 143 15.21 14.74 9.99
N GLY A 144 15.12 15.97 10.47
CA GLY A 144 16.28 16.84 10.70
C GLY A 144 16.71 17.68 9.50
N LEU A 145 15.99 17.64 8.36
CA LEU A 145 16.07 18.71 7.36
C LEU A 145 15.39 19.97 7.93
N GLY A 146 16.08 21.10 7.87
CA GLY A 146 15.43 22.40 8.07
C GLY A 146 14.58 22.77 6.85
N ASP A 147 13.65 23.72 7.00
CA ASP A 147 12.81 24.21 5.89
C ASP A 147 13.62 24.75 4.69
N ASP A 148 14.86 25.18 4.95
CA ASP A 148 15.81 25.71 3.96
C ASP A 148 16.85 24.67 3.48
N ASP A 149 16.71 23.39 3.84
CA ASP A 149 17.66 22.37 3.40
C ASP A 149 17.58 22.18 1.86
N PRO A 150 18.72 22.19 1.14
CA PRO A 150 18.75 22.02 -0.31
C PRO A 150 17.99 20.79 -0.82
N ILE A 151 17.98 19.69 -0.06
CA ILE A 151 17.27 18.46 -0.42
C ILE A 151 15.77 18.66 -0.31
N GLY A 152 15.30 19.32 0.76
CA GLY A 152 13.88 19.65 0.93
C GLY A 152 13.37 20.58 -0.17
N LEU A 153 14.18 21.57 -0.57
CA LEU A 153 13.86 22.46 -1.69
C LEU A 153 13.76 21.71 -3.03
N PHE A 154 14.68 20.77 -3.29
CA PHE A 154 14.64 19.94 -4.49
C PHE A 154 13.40 19.03 -4.50
N LEU A 155 13.16 18.30 -3.41
CA LEU A 155 12.05 17.35 -3.32
C LEU A 155 10.67 18.03 -3.35
N SER A 156 10.58 19.28 -2.89
CA SER A 156 9.35 20.09 -2.97
C SER A 156 9.13 20.72 -4.35
N GLY A 157 10.06 20.55 -5.30
CA GLY A 157 9.99 21.13 -6.64
C GLY A 157 10.25 22.64 -6.69
N ARG A 158 10.85 23.21 -5.64
CA ARG A 158 11.25 24.62 -5.62
C ARG A 158 12.55 24.87 -6.39
N THR A 159 13.33 23.82 -6.64
CA THR A 159 14.51 23.83 -7.51
C THR A 159 14.57 22.53 -8.32
N ASP A 160 15.00 22.64 -9.57
CA ASP A 160 15.24 21.49 -10.46
C ASP A 160 16.74 21.14 -10.56
N ASP A 161 17.62 21.94 -9.92
CA ASP A 161 19.07 21.75 -9.99
C ASP A 161 19.58 20.75 -8.95
N LEU A 162 19.43 19.46 -9.25
CA LEU A 162 19.96 18.38 -8.42
C LEU A 162 21.48 18.46 -8.26
N SER A 163 22.21 18.90 -9.29
CA SER A 163 23.68 18.93 -9.26
C SER A 163 24.18 20.01 -8.31
N GLY A 164 23.57 21.20 -8.34
CA GLY A 164 23.83 22.27 -7.38
C GLY A 164 23.52 21.83 -5.95
N VAL A 165 22.34 21.25 -5.74
CA VAL A 165 21.89 20.75 -4.43
C VAL A 165 22.88 19.74 -3.84
N LEU A 166 23.27 18.72 -4.61
CA LEU A 166 24.24 17.72 -4.17
C LEU A 166 25.67 18.28 -4.00
N GLY A 167 26.01 19.32 -4.75
CA GLY A 167 27.29 20.04 -4.65
C GLY A 167 27.43 20.82 -3.34
N GLU A 168 26.33 21.39 -2.84
CA GLU A 168 26.30 22.18 -1.60
C GLU A 168 26.31 21.33 -0.33
N LEU A 169 26.02 20.02 -0.43
CA LEU A 169 26.02 19.13 0.73
C LEU A 169 27.42 18.92 1.31
N THR A 170 27.52 19.02 2.64
CA THR A 170 28.74 18.67 3.36
C THR A 170 29.04 17.17 3.24
N ALA A 171 30.31 16.77 3.38
CA ALA A 171 30.70 15.36 3.35
C ALA A 171 29.97 14.53 4.42
N GLU A 172 29.80 15.09 5.63
CA GLU A 172 29.04 14.46 6.70
C GLU A 172 27.56 14.27 6.32
N ARG A 173 26.95 15.25 5.65
CA ARG A 173 25.55 15.13 5.21
C ARG A 173 25.40 14.08 4.13
N LYS A 174 26.30 14.05 3.14
CA LYS A 174 26.33 13.00 2.09
C LYS A 174 26.46 11.62 2.73
N ARG A 175 27.38 11.45 3.67
CA ARG A 175 27.55 10.21 4.44
C ARG A 175 26.25 9.78 5.12
N GLN A 176 25.60 10.67 5.86
CA GLN A 176 24.35 10.37 6.56
C GLN A 176 23.24 9.92 5.60
N LEU A 177 23.10 10.57 4.44
CA LEU A 177 22.12 10.16 3.43
C LEU A 177 22.42 8.77 2.89
N LEU A 178 23.69 8.44 2.64
CA LEU A 178 24.10 7.11 2.17
C LEU A 178 23.86 6.03 3.24
N ILE A 179 24.07 6.35 4.53
CA ILE A 179 23.73 5.48 5.66
C ILE A 179 22.23 5.17 5.64
N VAL A 180 21.39 6.20 5.69
CA VAL A 180 19.93 6.02 5.76
C VAL A 180 19.43 5.28 4.53
N LEU A 181 19.94 5.62 3.34
CA LEU A 181 19.58 4.96 2.09
C LEU A 181 19.97 3.47 2.11
N HIS A 182 21.20 3.14 2.53
CA HIS A 182 21.69 1.77 2.61
C HIS A 182 20.89 0.94 3.63
N GLU A 183 20.65 1.49 4.82
CA GLU A 183 19.91 0.81 5.89
C GLU A 183 18.43 0.61 5.54
N SER A 184 17.85 1.55 4.78
CA SER A 184 16.45 1.51 4.36
C SER A 184 16.18 0.67 3.12
N ALA A 185 17.20 0.26 2.37
CA ALA A 185 17.06 -0.43 1.08
C ALA A 185 16.13 -1.67 1.17
N SER A 186 16.33 -2.50 2.20
CA SER A 186 15.50 -3.69 2.45
C SER A 186 14.05 -3.33 2.76
N GLN A 187 13.81 -2.28 3.56
CA GLN A 187 12.46 -1.84 3.91
C GLN A 187 11.72 -1.34 2.67
N ILE A 188 12.36 -0.50 1.86
CA ILE A 188 11.79 0.04 0.60
C ILE A 188 11.46 -1.12 -0.37
N ARG A 189 12.37 -2.11 -0.48
CA ARG A 189 12.13 -3.30 -1.31
C ARG A 189 10.96 -4.12 -0.78
N SER A 190 10.87 -4.33 0.52
CA SER A 190 9.75 -5.07 1.14
C SER A 190 8.41 -4.37 0.89
N SER A 191 8.39 -3.05 0.92
CA SER A 191 7.22 -2.24 0.56
C SER A 191 6.81 -2.41 -0.90
N ALA A 192 7.76 -2.41 -1.84
CA ALA A 192 7.47 -2.66 -3.25
C ALA A 192 6.87 -4.06 -3.49
N VAL A 193 7.42 -5.09 -2.83
CA VAL A 193 6.90 -6.46 -2.92
C VAL A 193 5.50 -6.57 -2.31
N GLY A 194 5.30 -6.03 -1.10
CA GLY A 194 4.02 -6.06 -0.39
C GLY A 194 2.91 -5.31 -1.14
N LEU A 195 3.23 -4.16 -1.74
CA LEU A 195 2.30 -3.46 -2.63
C LEU A 195 1.95 -4.30 -3.87
N GLY A 196 2.91 -5.05 -4.40
CA GLY A 196 2.67 -6.01 -5.48
C GLY A 196 1.61 -7.05 -5.13
N GLU A 197 1.66 -7.62 -3.93
CA GLU A 197 0.64 -8.57 -3.45
C GLU A 197 -0.70 -7.89 -3.16
N SER A 198 -0.67 -6.70 -2.57
CA SER A 198 -1.88 -5.91 -2.26
C SER A 198 -2.67 -5.54 -3.52
N ILE A 199 -1.95 -5.16 -4.58
CA ILE A 199 -2.53 -4.88 -5.90
C ILE A 199 -3.23 -6.12 -6.47
N LYS A 200 -2.62 -7.32 -6.38
CA LYS A 200 -3.26 -8.57 -6.84
C LYS A 200 -4.56 -8.85 -6.09
N ILE A 201 -4.59 -8.62 -4.77
CA ILE A 201 -5.80 -8.78 -3.95
C ILE A 201 -6.89 -7.82 -4.47
N LEU A 202 -6.56 -6.53 -4.61
CA LEU A 202 -7.49 -5.50 -5.07
C LEU A 202 -8.02 -5.78 -6.49
N GLU A 203 -7.18 -6.24 -7.41
CA GLU A 203 -7.57 -6.62 -8.78
C GLU A 203 -8.50 -7.84 -8.84
N SER A 204 -8.45 -8.71 -7.83
CA SER A 204 -9.34 -9.87 -7.74
C SER A 204 -10.74 -9.52 -7.22
N VAL A 205 -10.95 -8.30 -6.73
CA VAL A 205 -12.24 -7.84 -6.20
C VAL A 205 -13.18 -7.51 -7.35
N ASP A 206 -14.33 -8.18 -7.39
CA ASP A 206 -15.46 -7.78 -8.24
C ASP A 206 -16.13 -6.53 -7.62
N ALA A 207 -15.60 -5.34 -7.92
CA ALA A 207 -16.14 -4.09 -7.37
C ALA A 207 -17.45 -3.66 -8.04
N GLY A 208 -17.82 -4.22 -9.19
CA GLY A 208 -19.06 -3.89 -9.90
C GLY A 208 -20.30 -4.19 -9.06
N VAL A 209 -20.25 -5.22 -8.20
CA VAL A 209 -21.36 -5.55 -7.28
C VAL A 209 -21.51 -4.55 -6.11
N LEU A 210 -20.54 -3.66 -5.91
CA LEU A 210 -20.57 -2.59 -4.91
C LEU A 210 -21.06 -1.26 -5.50
N GLY A 211 -21.18 -1.17 -6.83
CA GLY A 211 -21.63 0.01 -7.55
C GLY A 211 -20.52 0.72 -8.31
N LEU A 212 -20.93 1.49 -9.34
CA LEU A 212 -20.03 2.12 -10.32
C LEU A 212 -19.00 3.06 -9.68
N GLU A 213 -19.38 3.79 -8.63
CA GLU A 213 -18.48 4.72 -7.95
C GLU A 213 -17.29 3.99 -7.29
N ILE A 214 -17.56 2.87 -6.61
CA ILE A 214 -16.53 2.07 -5.94
C ILE A 214 -15.63 1.38 -6.98
N GLU A 215 -16.21 0.88 -8.08
CA GLU A 215 -15.45 0.29 -9.18
C GLU A 215 -14.46 1.29 -9.81
N GLN A 216 -14.90 2.52 -10.07
CA GLN A 216 -14.05 3.58 -10.62
C GLN A 216 -12.98 4.02 -9.61
N SER A 217 -13.35 4.16 -8.34
CA SER A 217 -12.43 4.51 -7.26
C SER A 217 -11.34 3.44 -7.09
N LEU A 218 -11.72 2.16 -7.08
CA LEU A 218 -10.79 1.03 -7.00
C LEU A 218 -9.86 0.99 -8.20
N THR A 219 -10.39 1.16 -9.41
CA THR A 219 -9.58 1.19 -10.64
C THR A 219 -8.52 2.30 -10.57
N THR A 220 -8.92 3.49 -10.14
CA THR A 220 -8.01 4.64 -9.96
C THR A 220 -6.96 4.35 -8.90
N ALA A 221 -7.35 3.79 -7.75
CA ALA A 221 -6.45 3.41 -6.68
C ALA A 221 -5.42 2.37 -7.13
N VAL A 222 -5.83 1.33 -7.85
CA VAL A 222 -4.92 0.30 -8.40
C VAL A 222 -3.90 0.91 -9.36
N ILE A 223 -4.29 1.83 -10.24
CA ILE A 223 -3.35 2.53 -11.14
C ILE A 223 -2.31 3.31 -10.33
N ARG A 224 -2.74 4.07 -9.31
CA ARG A 224 -1.84 4.83 -8.43
C ARG A 224 -0.88 3.90 -7.67
N LEU A 225 -1.38 2.81 -7.09
CA LEU A 225 -0.56 1.83 -6.37
C LEU A 225 0.47 1.15 -7.28
N ARG A 226 0.13 0.84 -8.54
CA ARG A 226 1.10 0.32 -9.52
C ARG A 226 2.20 1.32 -9.82
N GLY A 227 1.86 2.61 -9.98
CA GLY A 227 2.82 3.69 -10.14
C GLY A 227 3.77 3.80 -8.95
N LEU A 228 3.22 3.83 -7.74
CA LEU A 228 3.98 3.88 -6.49
C LEU A 228 4.89 2.65 -6.32
N ARG A 229 4.39 1.45 -6.61
CA ARG A 229 5.19 0.23 -6.61
C ARG A 229 6.39 0.34 -7.56
N SER A 230 6.17 0.86 -8.77
CA SER A 230 7.25 1.06 -9.75
C SER A 230 8.31 2.04 -9.24
N GLN A 231 7.88 3.14 -8.62
CA GLN A 231 8.79 4.13 -8.03
C GLN A 231 9.59 3.51 -6.89
N LEU A 232 8.94 2.81 -5.95
CA LEU A 232 9.63 2.13 -4.86
C LEU A 232 10.61 1.06 -5.34
N ASN A 233 10.32 0.36 -6.43
CA ASN A 233 11.26 -0.58 -7.03
C ASN A 233 12.48 0.11 -7.63
N ASN A 234 12.32 1.28 -8.24
CA ASN A 234 13.46 2.06 -8.74
C ASN A 234 14.30 2.60 -7.58
N VAL A 235 13.64 3.11 -6.53
CA VAL A 235 14.31 3.61 -5.33
C VAL A 235 15.01 2.48 -4.59
N SER A 236 14.44 1.28 -4.51
CA SER A 236 15.11 0.15 -3.84
C SER A 236 16.38 -0.27 -4.58
N VAL A 237 16.34 -0.37 -5.91
CA VAL A 237 17.54 -0.66 -6.73
C VAL A 237 18.59 0.43 -6.54
N ALA A 238 18.19 1.69 -6.55
CA ALA A 238 19.09 2.80 -6.29
C ALA A 238 19.67 2.73 -4.86
N ALA A 239 18.87 2.38 -3.87
CA ALA A 239 19.29 2.28 -2.48
C ALA A 239 20.26 1.12 -2.22
N GLU A 240 20.12 0.02 -2.97
CA GLU A 240 21.05 -1.11 -2.91
C GLU A 240 22.39 -0.80 -3.61
N LEU A 241 22.37 -0.06 -4.71
CA LEU A 241 23.56 0.15 -5.56
C LEU A 241 24.32 1.43 -5.22
N LEU A 242 23.62 2.57 -5.09
CA LEU A 242 24.24 3.89 -4.99
C LEU A 242 25.19 4.03 -3.80
N PRO A 243 24.91 3.55 -2.58
CA PRO A 243 25.85 3.67 -1.47
C PRO A 243 27.21 3.05 -1.79
N SER A 244 27.20 1.82 -2.32
CA SER A 244 28.44 1.15 -2.74
C SER A 244 29.14 1.88 -3.88
N LEU A 245 28.39 2.41 -4.85
CA LEU A 245 28.98 3.18 -5.94
C LEU A 245 29.57 4.52 -5.45
N LEU A 246 29.01 5.08 -4.40
CA LEU A 246 29.44 6.36 -3.83
C LEU A 246 30.43 6.18 -2.68
N GLY A 247 31.03 5.01 -2.52
CA GLY A 247 32.11 4.80 -1.55
C GLY A 247 31.63 4.69 -0.12
N TYR A 248 30.47 4.06 0.10
CA TYR A 248 29.93 3.72 1.41
C TYR A 248 29.59 2.22 1.50
N PRO A 249 29.95 1.52 2.60
CA PRO A 249 30.77 2.01 3.73
C PRO A 249 32.27 2.02 3.44
N GLU A 250 32.70 1.48 2.30
CA GLU A 250 34.10 1.35 1.91
C GLU A 250 34.45 2.21 0.69
N LEU A 251 35.71 2.61 0.57
CA LEU A 251 36.24 3.40 -0.55
C LEU A 251 35.97 2.71 -1.90
N SER A 252 35.37 3.44 -2.83
CA SER A 252 35.15 2.95 -4.20
C SER A 252 36.19 3.50 -5.15
N ARG A 253 36.85 2.61 -5.90
CA ARG A 253 37.89 2.93 -6.87
C ARG A 253 37.41 2.64 -8.28
N TYR A 254 37.50 3.64 -9.14
CA TYR A 254 37.08 3.57 -10.54
C TYR A 254 38.28 3.77 -11.46
N LEU A 255 38.38 2.90 -12.46
CA LEU A 255 39.29 3.08 -13.59
C LEU A 255 38.48 3.60 -14.79
N VAL A 256 38.76 4.83 -15.19
CA VAL A 256 38.11 5.52 -16.29
C VAL A 256 39.06 5.53 -17.48
N PHE A 257 38.62 4.94 -18.58
CA PHE A 257 39.40 4.91 -19.82
C PHE A 257 38.94 5.98 -20.79
N PHE A 258 39.88 6.80 -21.29
CA PHE A 258 39.60 7.81 -22.29
C PHE A 258 39.92 7.24 -23.68
N GLN A 259 38.88 6.98 -24.47
CA GLN A 259 39.03 6.48 -25.83
C GLN A 259 39.03 7.63 -26.84
N ASN A 260 40.04 7.64 -27.71
CA ASN A 260 40.05 8.53 -28.86
C ASN A 260 39.24 7.90 -30.02
N ASN A 261 38.06 8.46 -30.30
CA ASN A 261 37.18 8.00 -31.37
C ASN A 261 37.71 8.28 -32.79
N THR A 262 38.76 9.11 -32.94
CA THR A 262 39.42 9.36 -34.24
C THR A 262 40.43 8.28 -34.62
N GLU A 263 40.80 7.40 -33.68
CA GLU A 263 41.68 6.24 -33.92
C GLU A 263 40.95 4.93 -33.62
N LEU A 264 40.02 4.55 -34.49
CA LEU A 264 39.16 3.39 -34.32
C LEU A 264 39.94 2.07 -34.26
N ARG A 265 39.73 1.34 -33.17
CA ARG A 265 40.15 -0.05 -32.95
C ARG A 265 38.92 -0.90 -32.57
N PRO A 266 38.99 -2.25 -32.60
CA PRO A 266 37.82 -3.10 -32.37
C PRO A 266 37.04 -2.84 -31.07
N THR A 267 37.66 -2.17 -30.09
CA THR A 267 37.08 -1.80 -28.79
C THR A 267 36.55 -0.36 -28.70
N GLY A 268 36.57 0.44 -29.77
CA GLY A 268 35.99 1.80 -29.82
C GLY A 268 36.97 2.96 -29.97
N GLY A 269 38.30 2.72 -29.86
CA GLY A 269 39.32 3.76 -30.03
C GLY A 269 40.70 3.37 -29.47
N PHE A 270 41.72 4.23 -29.64
CA PHE A 270 43.00 4.12 -28.92
C PHE A 270 42.84 4.61 -27.47
N LEU A 271 43.40 3.84 -26.53
CA LEU A 271 43.42 4.12 -25.10
C LEU A 271 44.72 4.83 -24.76
N GLY A 272 44.76 6.16 -24.93
CA GLY A 272 45.97 6.93 -24.62
C GLY A 272 46.09 7.31 -23.14
N VAL A 273 44.97 7.51 -22.46
CA VAL A 273 44.92 8.06 -21.10
C VAL A 273 43.96 7.24 -20.25
N TYR A 274 44.31 7.04 -18.98
CA TYR A 274 43.43 6.48 -17.97
C TYR A 274 43.33 7.41 -16.76
N GLY A 275 42.19 7.34 -16.08
CA GLY A 275 41.91 8.03 -14.84
C GLY A 275 41.63 7.03 -13.71
N LEU A 276 42.25 7.23 -12.55
CA LEU A 276 41.87 6.59 -11.30
C LEU A 276 41.06 7.59 -10.49
N VAL A 277 39.80 7.26 -10.20
CA VAL A 277 38.89 8.09 -9.40
C VAL A 277 38.55 7.33 -8.13
N GLU A 278 38.81 7.94 -6.97
CA GLU A 278 38.43 7.39 -5.67
C GLU A 278 37.28 8.22 -5.08
N VAL A 279 36.24 7.52 -4.64
CA VAL A 279 35.04 8.12 -4.03
C VAL A 279 34.84 7.51 -2.65
N MET A 280 34.58 8.36 -1.65
CA MET A 280 34.24 7.97 -0.29
C MET A 280 33.10 8.83 0.22
N ASP A 281 32.07 8.19 0.78
CA ASP A 281 30.92 8.89 1.37
C ASP A 281 30.29 9.96 0.45
N GLY A 282 30.18 9.65 -0.85
CA GLY A 282 29.64 10.56 -1.87
C GLY A 282 30.54 11.72 -2.25
N SER A 283 31.80 11.73 -1.78
CA SER A 283 32.79 12.76 -2.04
C SER A 283 33.95 12.20 -2.85
N LEU A 284 34.45 12.98 -3.81
CA LEU A 284 35.63 12.65 -4.59
C LEU A 284 36.88 12.83 -3.72
N VAL A 285 37.58 11.74 -3.43
CA VAL A 285 38.77 11.72 -2.56
C VAL A 285 40.03 12.01 -3.37
N SER A 286 40.16 11.35 -4.51
CA SER A 286 41.30 11.53 -5.39
C SER A 286 40.90 11.33 -6.86
N THR A 287 41.59 12.05 -7.74
CA THR A 287 41.50 11.84 -9.18
C THR A 287 42.89 11.97 -9.76
N THR A 288 43.42 10.87 -10.25
CA THR A 288 44.72 10.83 -10.94
C THR A 288 44.47 10.49 -12.39
N VAL A 289 45.05 11.25 -13.30
CA VAL A 289 44.96 10.99 -14.73
C VAL A 289 46.38 10.82 -15.25
N ASP A 290 46.64 9.74 -15.97
CA ASP A 290 47.97 9.43 -16.49
C ASP A 290 47.88 8.78 -17.87
N ASP A 291 49.00 8.82 -18.59
CA ASP A 291 49.15 8.15 -19.88
C ASP A 291 49.26 6.63 -19.68
N VAL A 292 48.68 5.85 -20.59
CA VAL A 292 48.80 4.38 -20.58
C VAL A 292 50.26 3.91 -20.57
N TYR A 293 51.19 4.66 -21.15
CA TYR A 293 52.62 4.32 -21.15
C TYR A 293 53.24 4.38 -19.75
N ALA A 294 52.64 5.11 -18.80
CA ALA A 294 53.09 5.12 -17.41
C ALA A 294 52.92 3.73 -16.75
N LEU A 295 52.01 2.89 -17.25
CA LEU A 295 51.79 1.52 -16.77
C LEU A 295 52.94 0.57 -17.14
N ASP A 296 53.61 0.81 -18.27
CA ASP A 296 54.72 -0.04 -18.74
C ASP A 296 56.01 0.20 -17.93
N GLY A 297 56.06 1.30 -17.16
CA GLY A 297 57.24 1.72 -16.40
C GLY A 297 58.41 2.13 -17.31
N PRO A 298 59.52 2.65 -16.74
CA PRO A 298 60.76 2.76 -17.50
C PRO A 298 61.17 1.36 -17.94
N SER A 299 61.36 1.14 -19.25
CA SER A 299 61.89 -0.12 -19.75
C SER A 299 63.21 -0.40 -19.03
N GLU A 300 63.26 -1.42 -18.17
CA GLU A 300 64.55 -1.98 -17.79
C GLU A 300 65.21 -2.37 -19.09
N SER A 301 66.40 -1.80 -19.33
CA SER A 301 67.26 -2.25 -20.41
C SER A 301 67.72 -3.66 -20.05
N VAL A 302 66.85 -4.63 -20.29
CA VAL A 302 67.26 -6.02 -20.42
C VAL A 302 68.21 -5.99 -21.60
N GLU A 303 69.51 -5.99 -21.33
CA GLU A 303 70.53 -6.34 -22.29
C GLU A 303 70.07 -7.65 -22.93
N ARG A 304 69.43 -7.54 -24.08
CA ARG A 304 69.07 -8.70 -24.88
C ARG A 304 70.42 -9.29 -25.30
N PRO A 305 70.72 -10.56 -24.99
CA PRO A 305 71.92 -11.18 -25.50
C PRO A 305 71.86 -11.10 -27.01
N ILE A 306 72.81 -10.38 -27.61
CA ILE A 306 72.94 -10.28 -29.05
C ILE A 306 73.32 -11.68 -29.53
N PRO A 307 72.55 -12.31 -30.44
CA PRO A 307 72.89 -13.62 -31.00
C PRO A 307 74.19 -13.57 -31.81
#